data_AF-A0A7S2I8B9-F1
#
_entry.id   AF-A0A7S2I8B9-F1
#
_cell.length_a   1.000
_cell.length_b   1.000
_cell.length_c   1.000
_cell.angle_alpha   90.00
_cell.angle_beta   90.00
_cell.angle_gamma   90.00
#
_symmetry.space_group_name_H-M   'P 1'
#
loop_
_entity.id
_entity.type
_entity.pdbx_description
1 polymer ?
#
loop_
_entity_poly.entity_id
_entity_poly.type
_entity_poly.pdbx_seq_one_letter_code
_entity_poly.pdbx_strand_id
1 'polypeptide(L)'
;AAAKKKAEEEASRKMPGADAGAGAFVKPGAPEVKKPLVEMDASPRASVTCGETQMGDCVAIIGGAPALGSWDAAKALKMTTSAESFPNWSIEVPSLPVGTEYKFIILGNGGNVRWEAFDGNRRWPGGGAVQAKFGVR
;
A
#
# COMPACT_ATOMS: atom_id res chain seq x y z
N ALA A 1 -19.15 65.21 25.45
CA ALA A 1 -18.33 66.42 25.31
C ALA A 1 -17.75 66.46 23.90
N ALA A 2 -17.93 67.60 23.22
CA ALA A 2 -17.26 68.07 21.98
C ALA A 2 -17.21 67.11 20.76
N ALA A 3 -18.01 67.26 19.70
CA ALA A 3 -17.93 68.29 18.62
C ALA A 3 -16.63 68.15 17.80
N LYS A 4 -16.62 67.88 16.48
CA LYS A 4 -16.91 68.79 15.33
C LYS A 4 -16.58 67.97 14.04
N LYS A 5 -17.44 67.85 13.03
CA LYS A 5 -17.76 68.75 11.87
C LYS A 5 -16.74 68.74 10.69
N LYS A 6 -17.33 68.78 9.48
CA LYS A 6 -16.84 69.23 8.13
C LYS A 6 -16.02 68.23 7.29
N ALA A 7 -16.03 68.20 5.96
CA ALA A 7 -16.80 68.73 4.80
C ALA A 7 -16.04 68.18 3.53
N GLU A 8 -16.69 67.80 2.41
CA GLU A 8 -16.75 68.59 1.14
C GLU A 8 -15.37 68.73 0.44
N GLU A 9 -15.12 68.64 -0.87
CA GLU A 9 -15.78 68.40 -2.16
C GLU A 9 -14.64 68.50 -3.21
N GLU A 10 -14.99 68.31 -4.48
CA GLU A 10 -14.25 68.63 -5.71
C GLU A 10 -13.23 67.61 -6.21
N ALA A 11 -13.47 66.86 -7.28
CA ALA A 11 -13.95 67.16 -8.64
C ALA A 11 -12.81 67.23 -9.66
N SER A 12 -13.06 66.48 -10.74
CA SER A 12 -12.82 66.88 -12.12
C SER A 12 -11.51 66.45 -12.79
N ARG A 13 -11.74 65.79 -13.93
CA ARG A 13 -11.01 65.85 -15.20
C ARG A 13 -9.88 64.85 -15.48
N LYS A 14 -10.28 63.91 -16.36
CA LYS A 14 -9.83 63.81 -17.77
C LYS A 14 -8.78 62.72 -18.06
N MET A 15 -9.28 61.62 -18.64
CA MET A 15 -8.56 60.76 -19.59
C MET A 15 -7.97 61.61 -20.72
N PRO A 16 -6.76 61.33 -21.24
CA PRO A 16 -6.57 60.24 -22.19
C PRO A 16 -5.26 59.44 -22.01
N GLY A 17 -5.24 58.23 -22.56
CA GLY A 17 -4.09 57.32 -22.51
C GLY A 17 -2.99 57.61 -23.52
N ALA A 18 -1.83 56.97 -23.31
CA ALA A 18 -1.08 56.20 -24.31
C ALA A 18 0.21 55.67 -23.65
N ASP A 19 0.32 54.35 -23.69
CA ASP A 19 1.50 53.48 -23.77
C ASP A 19 2.91 54.11 -23.77
N ALA A 20 3.72 53.73 -22.78
CA ALA A 20 5.10 53.26 -22.94
C ALA A 20 5.70 52.94 -21.54
N GLY A 21 6.01 51.68 -21.26
CA GLY A 21 6.71 51.35 -20.01
C GLY A 21 6.95 49.87 -19.73
N ALA A 22 8.09 49.38 -20.21
CA ALA A 22 9.01 48.48 -19.51
C ALA A 22 8.59 47.03 -19.15
N GLY A 23 9.33 46.09 -19.74
CA GLY A 23 10.25 45.27 -18.93
C GLY A 23 9.64 44.10 -18.16
N ALA A 24 9.66 42.94 -18.82
CA ALA A 24 9.92 41.59 -18.31
C ALA A 24 9.93 41.34 -16.77
N PHE A 25 9.01 40.49 -16.31
CA PHE A 25 9.37 39.32 -15.49
C PHE A 25 8.25 38.26 -15.54
N VAL A 26 8.42 37.25 -16.38
CA VAL A 26 7.61 36.03 -16.30
C VAL A 26 8.12 35.25 -15.09
N LYS A 27 7.30 35.16 -14.03
CA LYS A 27 7.56 34.22 -12.93
C LYS A 27 7.18 32.82 -13.40
N PRO A 28 8.07 31.81 -13.29
CA PRO A 28 7.73 30.44 -13.63
C PRO A 28 6.65 29.86 -12.71
N GLY A 29 5.73 29.14 -13.34
CA GLY A 29 4.86 28.07 -12.85
C GLY A 29 4.55 28.03 -11.35
N ALA A 30 3.30 28.34 -11.02
CA ALA A 30 2.65 27.72 -9.88
C ALA A 30 2.87 26.20 -9.94
N PRO A 31 3.19 25.52 -8.83
CA PRO A 31 3.28 24.07 -8.84
C PRO A 31 1.90 23.52 -9.21
N GLU A 32 1.86 22.86 -10.35
CA GLU A 32 0.71 22.11 -10.84
C GLU A 32 0.36 21.04 -9.80
N VAL A 33 -0.75 21.25 -9.09
CA VAL A 33 -1.31 20.25 -8.18
C VAL A 33 -1.82 19.09 -9.03
N LYS A 34 -0.94 18.13 -9.34
CA LYS A 34 -1.34 16.83 -9.84
C LYS A 34 -1.88 16.03 -8.67
N LYS A 35 -3.19 16.10 -8.45
CA LYS A 35 -3.90 14.93 -7.91
C LYS A 35 -4.40 14.13 -9.11
N PRO A 36 -4.17 12.83 -9.16
CA PRO A 36 -5.39 12.03 -9.28
C PRO A 36 -5.36 10.73 -8.47
N LEU A 37 -6.56 10.45 -7.94
CA LEU A 37 -7.14 9.12 -7.77
C LEU A 37 -6.54 8.27 -6.65
N VAL A 38 -7.33 8.11 -5.56
CA VAL A 38 -7.25 7.06 -4.54
C VAL A 38 -5.95 6.23 -4.55
N GLU A 39 -5.14 6.33 -3.50
CA GLU A 39 -4.41 5.15 -3.02
C GLU A 39 -5.50 4.08 -2.80
N MET A 40 -5.79 3.29 -3.83
CA MET A 40 -6.34 1.97 -3.62
C MET A 40 -5.24 1.30 -2.83
N ASP A 41 -5.38 1.28 -1.50
CA ASP A 41 -4.68 0.39 -0.59
C ASP A 41 -4.97 -1.04 -1.05
N ALA A 42 -4.33 -1.44 -2.16
CA ALA A 42 -4.41 -2.77 -2.67
C ALA A 42 -3.77 -3.64 -1.60
N SER A 43 -4.61 -4.42 -0.91
CA SER A 43 -4.16 -5.41 0.06
C SER A 43 -2.98 -6.17 -0.55
N PRO A 44 -1.81 -6.17 0.09
CA PRO A 44 -0.68 -6.84 -0.49
C PRO A 44 -0.98 -8.32 -0.74
N ARG A 45 -0.42 -8.90 -1.80
CA ARG A 45 -0.72 -10.27 -2.20
C ARG A 45 0.47 -11.19 -1.94
N ALA A 46 0.23 -12.34 -1.32
CA ALA A 46 1.23 -13.40 -1.23
C ALA A 46 0.87 -14.55 -2.15
N SER A 47 1.86 -15.07 -2.86
CA SER A 47 1.71 -16.27 -3.70
C SER A 47 2.88 -17.23 -3.50
N VAL A 48 2.58 -18.53 -3.54
CA VAL A 48 3.60 -19.58 -3.40
C VAL A 48 3.27 -20.77 -4.30
N THR A 49 4.27 -21.27 -5.01
CA THR A 49 4.17 -22.54 -5.74
C THR A 49 4.48 -23.68 -4.78
N CYS A 50 3.49 -24.53 -4.49
CA CYS A 50 3.57 -25.68 -3.60
C CYS A 50 2.81 -26.88 -4.19
N GLY A 51 3.55 -27.89 -4.64
CA GLY A 51 3.00 -29.14 -5.16
C GLY A 51 3.01 -30.29 -4.14
N GLU A 52 3.42 -30.03 -2.90
CA GLU A 52 3.64 -31.04 -1.86
C GLU A 52 2.38 -31.35 -1.03
N THR A 53 1.25 -30.72 -1.34
CA THR A 53 -0.03 -30.90 -0.65
C THR A 53 -0.73 -32.19 -1.08
N GLN A 54 -1.35 -32.87 -0.13
CA GLN A 54 -2.26 -34.00 -0.38
C GLN A 54 -3.72 -33.54 -0.41
N MET A 55 -4.65 -34.42 -0.77
CA MET A 55 -6.09 -34.13 -0.68
C MET A 55 -6.47 -33.79 0.76
N GLY A 56 -7.10 -32.64 0.95
CA GLY A 56 -7.48 -32.10 2.26
C GLY A 56 -6.42 -31.20 2.91
N ASP A 57 -5.21 -31.12 2.36
CA ASP A 57 -4.21 -30.15 2.80
C ASP A 57 -4.56 -28.73 2.34
N CYS A 58 -4.06 -27.75 3.08
CA CYS A 58 -4.16 -26.33 2.71
C CYS A 58 -2.83 -25.63 2.98
N VAL A 59 -2.32 -24.87 2.01
CA VAL A 59 -1.19 -23.98 2.25
C VAL A 59 -1.67 -22.75 3.01
N ALA A 60 -0.91 -22.31 4.00
CA ALA A 60 -1.17 -21.10 4.77
C ALA A 60 0.10 -20.25 4.91
N ILE A 61 -0.08 -18.95 5.16
CA ILE A 61 0.97 -18.03 5.56
C ILE A 61 0.86 -17.74 7.07
N ILE A 62 1.98 -17.76 7.76
CA ILE A 62 2.09 -17.54 9.20
C ILE A 62 3.32 -16.68 9.50
N GLY A 63 3.29 -15.85 10.53
CA GLY A 63 4.40 -14.96 10.85
C GLY A 63 4.37 -14.41 12.27
N GLY A 64 5.42 -13.67 12.64
CA GLY A 64 5.54 -13.08 13.98
C GLY A 64 4.57 -11.92 14.23
N ALA A 65 4.13 -11.24 13.16
CA ALA A 65 3.13 -10.20 13.26
C ALA A 65 1.78 -10.77 13.75
N PRO A 66 1.03 -10.06 14.62
CA PRO A 66 -0.31 -10.48 15.03
C PRO A 66 -1.26 -10.73 13.86
N ALA A 67 -1.12 -9.92 12.81
CA ALA A 67 -1.87 -10.03 11.56
C ALA A 67 -1.60 -11.35 10.79
N LEU A 68 -0.48 -12.04 11.08
CA LEU A 68 -0.11 -13.34 10.54
C LEU A 68 -0.18 -14.46 11.60
N GLY A 69 -0.86 -14.22 12.72
CA GLY A 69 -1.11 -15.22 13.75
C GLY A 69 -0.05 -15.39 14.82
N SER A 70 1.02 -14.57 14.84
CA SER A 70 2.08 -14.63 15.87
C SER A 70 2.67 -16.03 16.07
N TRP A 71 2.98 -16.71 14.95
CA TRP A 71 3.49 -18.09 14.91
C TRP A 71 2.55 -19.17 15.51
N ASP A 72 1.28 -18.85 15.75
CA ASP A 72 0.23 -19.81 16.10
C ASP A 72 -0.43 -20.37 14.82
N ALA A 73 -0.21 -21.66 14.54
CA ALA A 73 -0.73 -22.32 13.34
C ALA A 73 -2.26 -22.33 13.26
N ALA A 74 -2.95 -22.26 14.40
CA ALA A 74 -4.42 -22.14 14.42
C ALA A 74 -4.91 -20.77 13.91
N LYS A 75 -4.04 -19.77 13.91
CA LYS A 75 -4.29 -18.39 13.43
C LYS A 75 -3.62 -18.09 12.09
N ALA A 76 -3.00 -19.08 11.45
CA ALA A 76 -2.39 -18.91 10.14
C ALA A 76 -3.45 -18.55 9.08
N LEU A 77 -3.08 -17.70 8.13
CA LEU A 77 -3.98 -17.27 7.07
C LEU A 77 -3.95 -18.30 5.93
N LYS A 78 -5.06 -18.99 5.71
CA LYS A 78 -5.20 -20.03 4.68
C LYS A 78 -5.21 -19.42 3.28
N MET A 79 -4.38 -19.95 2.40
CA MET A 79 -4.30 -19.55 1.01
C MET A 79 -5.29 -20.34 0.15
N THR A 80 -5.63 -19.79 -1.01
CA THR A 80 -6.55 -20.42 -1.95
C THR A 80 -5.80 -20.94 -3.18
N THR A 81 -6.32 -22.02 -3.74
CA THR A 81 -5.92 -22.57 -5.04
C THR A 81 -7.16 -23.19 -5.72
N SER A 82 -7.02 -23.58 -6.98
CA SER A 82 -8.03 -24.30 -7.76
C SER A 82 -7.36 -25.40 -8.58
N ALA A 83 -8.14 -26.30 -9.18
CA ALA A 83 -7.59 -27.32 -10.08
C ALA A 83 -6.78 -26.72 -11.25
N GLU A 84 -7.18 -25.54 -11.73
CA GLU A 84 -6.48 -24.82 -12.81
C GLU A 84 -5.26 -24.04 -12.32
N SER A 85 -5.27 -23.60 -11.06
CA SER A 85 -4.18 -22.80 -10.48
C SER A 85 -3.09 -23.67 -9.85
N PHE A 86 -3.42 -24.87 -9.40
CA PHE A 86 -2.49 -25.79 -8.76
C PHE A 86 -1.29 -26.07 -9.68
N PRO A 87 -0.03 -25.98 -9.18
CA PRO A 87 0.39 -25.92 -7.77
C PRO A 87 0.57 -24.51 -7.18
N ASN A 88 -0.03 -23.47 -7.77
CA ASN A 88 0.08 -22.11 -7.27
C ASN A 88 -1.02 -21.78 -6.25
N TRP A 89 -0.61 -21.22 -5.12
CA TRP A 89 -1.47 -20.78 -4.02
C TRP A 89 -1.35 -19.27 -3.87
N SER A 90 -2.44 -18.60 -3.55
CA SER A 90 -2.43 -17.15 -3.33
C SER A 90 -3.37 -16.69 -2.23
N ILE A 91 -3.08 -15.54 -1.64
CA ILE A 91 -3.91 -14.88 -0.65
C ILE A 91 -3.64 -13.37 -0.67
N GLU A 92 -4.66 -12.57 -0.38
CA GLU A 92 -4.46 -11.18 0.03
C GLU A 92 -4.15 -11.15 1.53
N VAL A 93 -3.10 -10.42 1.89
CA VAL A 93 -2.69 -10.22 3.27
C VAL A 93 -2.98 -8.78 3.69
N PRO A 94 -3.14 -8.50 4.99
CA PRO A 94 -3.15 -7.14 5.49
C PRO A 94 -1.84 -6.41 5.15
N SER A 95 -1.83 -5.08 5.24
CA SER A 95 -0.59 -4.31 5.09
C SER A 95 0.44 -4.74 6.13
N LEU A 96 1.62 -5.17 5.65
CA LEU A 96 2.72 -5.66 6.49
C LEU A 96 3.92 -4.71 6.40
N PRO A 97 4.53 -4.35 7.52
CA PRO A 97 5.80 -3.64 7.52
C PRO A 97 6.88 -4.43 6.76
N VAL A 98 7.75 -3.71 6.03
CA VAL A 98 8.96 -4.31 5.45
C VAL A 98 9.79 -4.98 6.55
N GLY A 99 10.32 -6.16 6.25
CA GLY A 99 11.09 -6.97 7.19
C GLY A 99 10.25 -7.86 8.12
N THR A 100 8.92 -7.78 8.09
CA THR A 100 8.04 -8.70 8.86
C THR A 100 8.40 -10.15 8.56
N GLU A 101 8.65 -10.93 9.61
CA GLU A 101 9.02 -12.34 9.44
C GLU A 101 7.79 -13.23 9.24
N TYR A 102 7.89 -14.13 8.26
CA TYR A 102 6.86 -15.10 7.93
C TYR A 102 7.44 -16.41 7.37
N LYS A 103 6.60 -17.44 7.30
CA LYS A 103 6.83 -18.69 6.56
C LYS A 103 5.53 -19.12 5.89
N PHE A 104 5.65 -19.96 4.88
CA PHE A 104 4.53 -20.78 4.44
C PHE A 104 4.50 -22.08 5.24
N ILE A 105 3.31 -22.62 5.45
CA ILE A 105 3.09 -23.92 6.07
C ILE A 105 2.06 -24.70 5.27
N ILE A 106 2.09 -26.02 5.36
CA ILE A 106 1.01 -26.89 4.92
C ILE A 106 0.27 -27.37 6.16
N LEU A 107 -1.01 -27.03 6.23
CA LEU A 107 -1.96 -27.53 7.22
C LEU A 107 -2.55 -28.82 6.67
N GLY A 108 -2.16 -29.94 7.26
CA GLY A 108 -2.66 -31.26 6.88
C GLY A 108 -3.86 -31.71 7.72
N ASN A 109 -4.47 -32.81 7.30
CA ASN A 109 -5.58 -33.41 8.04
C ASN A 109 -5.15 -33.83 9.47
N GLY A 110 -6.07 -33.72 10.42
CA GLY A 110 -5.84 -34.07 11.83
C GLY A 110 -4.95 -33.10 12.62
N GLY A 111 -4.69 -31.89 12.10
CA GLY A 111 -3.92 -30.84 12.80
C GLY A 111 -2.41 -30.92 12.60
N ASN A 112 -1.94 -31.75 11.66
CA ASN A 112 -0.52 -31.79 11.28
C ASN A 112 -0.10 -30.48 10.61
N VAL A 113 1.07 -29.95 10.98
CA VAL A 113 1.62 -28.72 10.39
C VAL A 113 3.01 -29.02 9.83
N ARG A 114 3.19 -28.80 8.52
CA ARG A 114 4.50 -28.90 7.86
C ARG A 114 5.03 -27.51 7.55
N TRP A 115 6.22 -27.21 8.04
CA TRP A 115 6.90 -25.94 7.81
C TRP A 115 7.83 -26.01 6.61
N GLU A 116 8.14 -24.86 6.02
CA GLU A 116 9.20 -24.78 5.01
C GLU A 116 10.55 -25.25 5.57
N ALA A 117 11.18 -26.18 4.84
CA ALA A 117 12.38 -26.90 5.24
C ALA A 117 13.71 -26.16 4.97
N PHE A 118 13.76 -24.86 5.25
CA PHE A 118 14.99 -24.06 5.23
C PHE A 118 15.17 -23.28 6.53
N ASP A 119 16.43 -22.96 6.84
CA ASP A 119 16.82 -22.23 8.05
C ASP A 119 16.36 -20.78 8.04
N GLY A 120 15.82 -20.34 9.19
CA GLY A 120 15.32 -18.99 9.40
C GLY A 120 13.97 -18.71 8.73
N ASN A 121 13.56 -17.45 8.74
CA ASN A 121 12.25 -16.99 8.27
C ASN A 121 12.37 -16.16 6.99
N ARG A 122 11.32 -16.18 6.16
CA ARG A 122 11.19 -15.21 5.07
C ARG A 122 10.96 -13.83 5.67
N ARG A 123 11.35 -12.79 4.94
CA ARG A 123 11.12 -11.39 5.33
C ARG A 123 10.26 -10.72 4.29
N TRP A 124 9.22 -10.03 4.74
CA TRP A 124 8.32 -9.30 3.85
C TRP A 124 9.14 -8.22 3.13
N PRO A 125 9.21 -8.22 1.79
CA PRO A 125 10.09 -7.31 1.05
C PRO A 125 9.56 -5.87 1.01
N GLY A 126 8.33 -5.63 1.49
CA GLY A 126 7.59 -4.41 1.18
C GLY A 126 7.02 -4.46 -0.24
N GLY A 127 6.20 -3.48 -0.60
CA GLY A 127 5.46 -3.50 -1.86
C GLY A 127 4.26 -4.45 -1.85
N GLY A 128 3.36 -4.27 -2.81
CA GLY A 128 2.04 -4.89 -2.81
C GLY A 128 1.99 -6.37 -3.20
N ALA A 129 3.09 -7.06 -3.50
CA ALA A 129 3.04 -8.48 -3.85
C ALA A 129 4.34 -9.25 -3.57
N VAL A 130 4.21 -10.52 -3.17
CA VAL A 130 5.31 -11.50 -3.08
C VAL A 130 4.97 -12.79 -3.82
N GLN A 131 5.99 -13.40 -4.43
CA GLN A 131 5.91 -14.71 -5.04
C GLN A 131 7.09 -15.57 -4.58
N ALA A 132 6.82 -16.82 -4.18
CA ALA A 132 7.81 -17.74 -3.67
C ALA A 132 7.59 -19.17 -4.19
N LYS A 133 8.55 -20.05 -3.94
CA LYS A 133 8.37 -21.50 -4.06
C LYS A 133 8.53 -22.13 -2.69
N PHE A 134 7.60 -23.02 -2.32
CA PHE A 134 7.60 -23.64 -1.01
C PHE A 134 8.92 -24.37 -0.74
N GLY A 135 9.52 -24.13 0.42
CA GLY A 135 10.78 -24.76 0.83
C GLY A 135 12.03 -24.24 0.11
N VAL A 136 11.92 -23.28 -0.81
CA VAL A 136 13.05 -22.68 -1.53
C VAL A 136 13.19 -21.21 -1.16
N ARG A 137 14.39 -20.81 -0.72
CA ARG A 137 14.70 -19.44 -0.36
C ARG A 137 15.02 -18.57 -1.57
#